data_AF-A0A1Q7XBG5-F1
#
_entry.id   AF-A0A1Q7XBG5-F1
#
_cell.length_a   1.000
_cell.length_b   1.000
_cell.length_c   1.000
_cell.angle_alpha   90.00
_cell.angle_beta   90.00
_cell.angle_gamma   90.00
#
_symmetry.space_group_name_H-M   'P 1'
#
loop_
_entity.id
_entity.type
_entity.pdbx_description
1 polymer ?
#
loop_
_entity_poly.entity_id
_entity_poly.type
_entity_poly.pdbx_seq_one_letter_code
_entity_poly.pdbx_strand_id
1 'polypeptide(L)'
;MAYFVGMLMPEERALLFRACWDHPVAKCRRCRCSFRIELAADLFQRLSHLRPRCRIDLTDAAGEHLLSCAAATTLAAQRACADAQTIFATAADLRKEAQRLRDAAGAARAESEAARYARENVPDSPTET
;
A
#
# COMPACT_ATOMS: atom_id res chain seq x y z
N MET A 1 3.18 -15.38 7.71
CA MET A 1 2.01 -15.67 6.85
C MET A 1 0.91 -16.17 7.78
N ALA A 2 0.04 -15.27 8.24
CA ALA A 2 -1.00 -15.60 9.21
C ALA A 2 -2.19 -16.21 8.45
N TYR A 3 -2.23 -17.53 8.39
CA TYR A 3 -3.41 -18.26 7.96
C TYR A 3 -4.40 -18.24 9.13
N PHE A 4 -5.27 -17.23 9.19
CA PHE A 4 -6.42 -17.26 10.09
C PHE A 4 -7.52 -18.08 9.43
N VAL A 5 -7.61 -19.35 9.85
CA VAL A 5 -8.71 -20.25 9.54
C VAL A 5 -10.04 -19.54 9.84
N GLY A 6 -10.90 -19.41 8.82
CA GLY A 6 -12.30 -19.02 9.00
C GLY A 6 -12.69 -17.56 8.72
N MET A 7 -11.81 -16.66 8.29
CA MET A 7 -12.24 -15.32 7.85
C MET A 7 -11.31 -14.71 6.80
N LEU A 8 -11.84 -14.48 5.58
CA LEU A 8 -11.14 -13.71 4.55
C LEU A 8 -11.01 -12.25 4.97
N MET A 9 -9.82 -11.70 4.80
CA MET A 9 -9.53 -10.29 5.04
C MET A 9 -10.29 -9.39 4.05
N PRO A 10 -10.54 -8.11 4.39
CA PRO A 10 -11.23 -7.18 3.50
C PRO A 10 -10.61 -7.10 2.09
N GLU A 11 -9.28 -7.15 2.00
CA GLU A 11 -8.52 -7.11 0.76
C GLU A 11 -8.78 -8.35 -0.10
N GLU A 12 -8.78 -9.53 0.52
CA GLU A 12 -9.06 -10.82 -0.12
C GLU A 12 -10.51 -10.85 -0.65
N ARG A 13 -11.47 -10.38 0.15
CA ARG A 13 -12.87 -10.22 -0.27
C ARG A 13 -13.02 -9.25 -1.44
N ALA A 14 -12.27 -8.15 -1.44
CA ALA A 14 -12.27 -7.20 -2.55
C ALA A 14 -11.64 -7.79 -3.82
N LEU A 15 -10.63 -8.64 -3.72
CA LEU A 15 -10.05 -9.36 -4.87
C LEU A 15 -11.04 -10.37 -5.43
N LEU A 16 -11.67 -11.15 -4.57
CA LEU A 16 -12.74 -12.08 -4.94
C LEU A 16 -13.85 -11.38 -5.72
N PHE A 17 -14.32 -10.24 -5.22
CA PHE A 17 -15.34 -9.44 -5.89
C PHE A 17 -14.88 -8.86 -7.22
N ARG A 18 -13.66 -8.30 -7.30
CA ARG A 18 -13.21 -7.57 -8.49
C ARG A 18 -12.62 -8.48 -9.58
N ALA A 19 -12.03 -9.60 -9.20
CA ALA A 19 -11.31 -10.50 -10.12
C ALA A 19 -11.98 -11.86 -10.33
N CYS A 20 -12.90 -12.28 -9.44
CA CYS A 20 -13.46 -13.63 -9.47
C CYS A 20 -14.99 -13.71 -9.51
N TRP A 21 -15.67 -12.61 -9.84
CA TRP A 21 -17.14 -12.58 -9.90
C TRP A 21 -17.72 -13.40 -11.05
N ASP A 22 -16.96 -13.58 -12.14
CA ASP A 22 -17.45 -14.25 -13.35
C ASP A 22 -17.08 -15.73 -13.47
N HIS A 23 -16.42 -16.29 -12.46
CA HIS A 23 -16.05 -17.71 -12.46
C HIS A 23 -16.31 -18.36 -11.10
N PRO A 24 -16.47 -19.70 -11.07
CA PRO A 24 -16.69 -20.39 -9.81
C PRO A 24 -15.44 -20.31 -8.93
N VAL A 25 -15.66 -19.88 -7.68
CA VAL A 25 -14.62 -19.65 -6.67
C VAL A 25 -14.43 -20.86 -5.77
N ALA A 26 -15.47 -21.67 -5.59
CA ALA A 26 -15.39 -22.87 -4.76
C ALA A 26 -16.33 -23.96 -5.26
N LYS A 27 -16.08 -25.21 -4.88
CA LYS A 27 -17.01 -26.33 -5.07
C LYS A 27 -17.44 -26.87 -3.71
N CYS A 28 -18.74 -27.02 -3.51
CA CYS A 28 -19.25 -27.57 -2.27
C CYS A 28 -18.96 -29.07 -2.18
N ARG A 29 -18.30 -29.54 -1.12
CA ARG A 29 -18.00 -30.97 -0.92
C ARG A 29 -19.24 -31.85 -0.78
N ARG A 30 -20.38 -31.27 -0.34
CA ARG A 30 -21.62 -32.03 -0.09
C ARG A 30 -22.59 -32.09 -1.28
N CYS A 31 -22.81 -30.99 -1.99
CA CYS A 31 -23.70 -30.99 -3.16
C CYS A 31 -22.96 -30.99 -4.50
N ARG A 32 -21.61 -30.90 -4.49
CA ARG A 32 -20.74 -30.75 -5.67
C ARG A 32 -21.06 -29.59 -6.61
N CYS A 33 -22.01 -28.72 -6.25
CA CYS A 33 -22.31 -27.53 -7.02
C CYS A 33 -21.16 -26.52 -6.90
N SER A 34 -20.89 -25.86 -8.03
CA SER A 34 -20.01 -24.70 -8.09
C SER A 34 -20.66 -23.51 -7.37
N PHE A 35 -19.83 -22.76 -6.65
CA PHE A 35 -20.18 -21.53 -5.97
C PHE A 35 -19.55 -20.35 -6.71
N ARG A 36 -20.38 -19.39 -7.07
CA ARG A 36 -19.99 -18.09 -7.60
C ARG A 36 -20.31 -17.03 -6.56
N ILE A 37 -19.56 -15.94 -6.58
CA ILE A 37 -19.86 -14.78 -5.75
C ILE A 37 -21.04 -14.05 -6.38
N GLU A 38 -22.13 -13.91 -5.63
CA GLU A 38 -23.30 -13.15 -6.06
C GLU A 38 -23.21 -11.73 -5.49
N LEU A 39 -23.29 -10.73 -6.37
CA LEU A 39 -23.26 -9.31 -6.04
C LEU A 39 -24.45 -8.93 -5.14
N ALA A 40 -24.28 -8.93 -3.81
CA ALA A 40 -24.90 -8.00 -2.85
C ALA A 40 -24.80 -8.47 -1.40
N ALA A 41 -24.88 -9.78 -1.13
CA ALA A 41 -24.91 -10.28 0.26
C ALA A 41 -23.53 -10.34 0.92
N ASP A 42 -22.49 -10.64 0.14
CA ASP A 42 -21.12 -10.92 0.61
C ASP A 42 -20.28 -9.70 1.01
N LEU A 43 -20.68 -8.48 0.63
CA LEU A 43 -19.91 -7.27 0.94
C LEU A 43 -20.19 -6.71 2.34
N PHE A 44 -21.38 -6.96 2.89
CA PHE A 44 -21.82 -6.36 4.16
C PHE A 44 -22.11 -7.36 5.28
N GLN A 45 -22.40 -8.62 4.96
CA GLN A 45 -22.58 -9.67 5.96
C GLN A 45 -21.29 -10.47 6.10
N ARG A 46 -20.68 -10.42 7.28
CA ARG A 46 -19.47 -11.14 7.70
C ARG A 46 -19.56 -12.69 7.59
N LEU A 47 -20.59 -13.25 6.94
CA LEU A 47 -21.06 -14.62 7.09
C LEU A 47 -21.54 -15.34 5.82
N SER A 48 -21.44 -14.77 4.61
CA SER A 48 -22.22 -15.31 3.46
C SER A 48 -21.49 -16.22 2.46
N HIS A 49 -20.34 -16.80 2.84
CA HIS A 49 -19.77 -17.94 2.10
C HIS A 49 -20.50 -19.28 2.38
N LEU A 50 -21.56 -19.23 3.18
CA LEU A 50 -22.45 -20.37 3.44
C LEU A 50 -23.33 -20.63 2.23
N ARG A 51 -23.20 -21.83 1.65
CA ARG A 51 -24.14 -22.29 0.61
C ARG A 51 -25.56 -22.37 1.19
N PRO A 52 -26.58 -21.71 0.62
CA PRO A 52 -27.95 -21.74 1.17
C PRO A 52 -28.51 -23.16 1.33
N ARG A 53 -28.15 -24.06 0.41
CA ARG A 53 -28.58 -25.47 0.41
C ARG A 53 -27.86 -26.38 1.40
N CYS A 54 -26.59 -26.13 1.67
CA CYS A 54 -25.76 -27.06 2.45
C CYS A 54 -25.28 -26.47 3.77
N ARG A 55 -25.40 -25.15 3.95
CA ARG A 55 -24.84 -24.36 5.07
C ARG A 55 -23.39 -24.72 5.39
N ILE A 56 -22.63 -25.12 4.35
CA ILE A 56 -21.20 -25.39 4.46
C ILE A 56 -20.48 -24.08 4.18
N ASP A 57 -19.54 -23.76 5.06
CA ASP A 57 -18.63 -22.64 4.90
C ASP A 57 -17.63 -22.95 3.78
N LEU A 58 -17.54 -22.06 2.81
CA LEU A 58 -16.62 -22.14 1.68
C LEU A 58 -15.46 -21.14 1.80
N THR A 59 -15.30 -20.47 2.93
CA THR A 59 -14.25 -19.46 3.18
C THR A 59 -12.86 -20.01 2.85
N ASP A 60 -12.50 -21.19 3.37
CA ASP A 60 -11.18 -21.79 3.12
C ASP A 60 -10.98 -22.13 1.63
N ALA A 61 -12.01 -22.67 0.97
CA ALA A 61 -11.96 -22.99 -0.46
C ALA A 61 -11.86 -21.72 -1.32
N ALA A 62 -12.48 -20.62 -0.89
CA ALA A 62 -12.40 -19.33 -1.56
C ALA A 62 -11.01 -18.68 -1.38
N GLY A 63 -10.39 -18.86 -0.20
CA GLY A 63 -9.00 -18.47 0.03
C GLY A 63 -8.02 -19.26 -0.82
N GLU A 64 -8.18 -20.58 -0.91
CA GLU A 64 -7.37 -21.43 -1.79
C GLU A 64 -7.51 -21.05 -3.27
N HIS A 65 -8.73 -20.70 -3.69
CA HIS A 65 -8.97 -20.17 -5.03
C HIS A 65 -8.26 -18.85 -5.27
N LEU A 66 -8.29 -17.90 -4.32
CA LEU A 66 -7.57 -16.63 -4.47
C LEU A 66 -6.07 -16.84 -4.72
N LEU A 67 -5.45 -17.78 -4.01
CA LEU A 67 -4.03 -18.10 -4.15
C LEU A 67 -3.70 -18.73 -5.51
N SER A 68 -4.64 -19.46 -6.11
CA SER A 68 -4.46 -20.17 -7.39
C SER A 68 -5.04 -19.43 -8.60
N CYS A 69 -5.86 -18.41 -8.39
CA CYS A 69 -6.55 -17.70 -9.45
C CYS A 69 -5.64 -16.65 -10.11
N ALA A 70 -5.30 -16.89 -11.38
CA ALA A 70 -4.48 -15.98 -12.18
C ALA A 70 -5.04 -14.55 -12.24
N ALA A 71 -6.36 -14.39 -12.35
CA ALA A 71 -7.00 -13.07 -12.38
C ALA A 71 -6.82 -12.31 -11.05
N ALA A 72 -6.98 -13.00 -9.91
CA ALA A 72 -6.80 -12.41 -8.59
C ALA A 72 -5.33 -12.03 -8.35
N THR A 73 -4.41 -12.95 -8.64
CA THR A 73 -2.96 -12.72 -8.50
C THR A 73 -2.48 -11.57 -9.38
N THR A 74 -2.96 -11.49 -10.63
CA THR A 74 -2.61 -10.40 -11.55
C THR A 74 -3.10 -9.06 -11.01
N LEU A 75 -4.36 -8.99 -10.55
CA LEU A 75 -4.92 -7.76 -10.02
C LEU A 75 -4.23 -7.32 -8.72
N ALA A 76 -3.88 -8.27 -7.85
CA ALA A 76 -3.12 -7.99 -6.64
C ALA A 76 -1.72 -7.43 -6.96
N ALA A 77 -1.02 -8.05 -7.92
CA ALA A 77 0.29 -7.58 -8.36
C ALA A 77 0.22 -6.18 -8.98
N GLN A 78 -0.77 -5.91 -9.83
CA GLN A 78 -0.97 -4.59 -10.43
C GLN A 78 -1.15 -3.49 -9.38
N ARG A 79 -1.95 -3.76 -8.34
CA ARG A 79 -2.13 -2.81 -7.23
C ARG A 79 -0.84 -2.59 -6.46
N ALA A 80 -0.15 -3.66 -6.08
CA ALA A 80 1.12 -3.56 -5.37
C ALA A 80 2.16 -2.76 -6.18
N CYS A 81 2.20 -2.94 -7.51
CA CYS A 81 3.06 -2.14 -8.38
C CYS A 81 2.65 -0.66 -8.41
N ALA A 82 1.36 -0.34 -8.50
CA ALA A 82 0.89 1.04 -8.49
C ALA A 82 1.18 1.75 -7.15
N ASP A 83 0.99 1.04 -6.03
CA ASP A 83 1.29 1.54 -4.69
C ASP A 83 2.79 1.79 -4.53
N ALA A 84 3.63 0.84 -4.96
CA ALA A 84 5.07 0.99 -4.95
C ALA A 84 5.53 2.21 -5.78
N GLN A 85 4.97 2.41 -6.97
CA GLN A 85 5.28 3.59 -7.80
C GLN A 85 4.94 4.90 -7.08
N THR A 86 3.80 4.95 -6.41
CA THR A 86 3.37 6.12 -5.63
C THR A 86 4.32 6.40 -4.47
N ILE A 87 4.74 5.36 -3.75
CA ILE A 87 5.71 5.47 -2.65
C ILE A 87 7.05 5.99 -3.16
N PHE A 88 7.54 5.45 -4.29
CA PHE A 88 8.81 5.87 -4.87
C PHE A 88 8.78 7.32 -5.35
N ALA A 89 7.71 7.75 -6.02
CA ALA A 89 7.52 9.14 -6.44
C ALA A 89 7.54 10.09 -5.23
N THR A 90 6.75 9.77 -4.20
CA THR A 90 6.69 10.55 -2.95
C THR A 90 8.06 10.62 -2.27
N ALA A 91 8.78 9.50 -2.18
CA ALA A 91 10.10 9.46 -1.59
C ALA A 91 11.14 10.25 -2.40
N ALA A 92 11.03 10.28 -3.72
CA ALA A 92 11.90 11.09 -4.58
C ALA A 92 11.69 12.59 -4.32
N ASP A 93 10.45 13.04 -4.18
CA ASP A 93 10.14 14.44 -3.93
C ASP A 93 10.57 14.87 -2.52
N LEU A 94 10.35 14.03 -1.51
CA LEU A 94 10.86 14.28 -0.16
C LEU A 94 12.38 14.39 -0.11
N ARG A 95 13.11 13.58 -0.89
CA ARG A 95 14.59 13.69 -0.98
C ARG A 95 15.02 15.01 -1.59
N LYS A 96 14.36 15.47 -2.66
CA LYS A 96 14.65 16.76 -3.29
C LYS A 96 14.42 17.90 -2.31
N GLU A 97 13.30 17.87 -1.59
CA GLU A 97 12.98 18.91 -0.61
C GLU A 97 13.97 18.91 0.54
N ALA A 98 14.31 17.74 1.08
CA ALA A 98 15.35 17.62 2.10
C ALA A 98 16.69 18.16 1.61
N GLN A 99 17.05 17.97 0.34
CA GLN A 99 18.27 18.51 -0.22
C GLN A 99 18.24 20.04 -0.29
N ARG A 100 17.15 20.63 -0.81
CA ARG A 100 16.97 22.09 -0.86
C ARG A 100 17.10 22.74 0.51
N LEU A 101 16.50 22.13 1.53
CA LEU A 101 16.60 22.61 2.91
C LEU A 101 18.04 22.53 3.45
N ARG A 102 18.78 21.47 3.13
CA ARG A 102 20.21 21.36 3.52
C ARG A 102 21.05 22.40 2.83
N ASP A 103 20.84 22.63 1.53
CA ASP A 103 21.59 23.61 0.75
C ASP A 103 21.33 25.03 1.28
N ALA A 104 20.06 25.37 1.55
CA ALA A 104 19.67 26.64 2.15
C ALA A 104 20.29 26.85 3.55
N ALA A 105 20.28 25.81 4.39
CA ALA A 105 20.92 25.85 5.70
C ALA A 105 22.45 26.01 5.59
N GLY A 106 23.07 25.37 4.59
CA GLY A 106 24.49 25.52 4.29
C GLY A 106 24.85 26.94 3.88
N ALA A 107 24.09 27.54 2.96
CA ALA A 107 24.28 28.93 2.53
C ALA A 107 24.15 29.91 3.69
N ALA A 108 23.08 29.78 4.50
CA ALA A 108 22.87 30.64 5.68
C ALA A 108 24.02 30.55 6.69
N ARG A 109 24.63 29.35 6.86
CA ARG A 109 25.82 29.19 7.72
C ARG A 109 27.04 29.90 7.13
N ALA A 110 27.31 29.70 5.85
CA ALA A 110 28.44 30.32 5.17
C ALA A 110 28.35 31.86 5.19
N GLU A 111 27.15 32.41 4.97
CA GLU A 111 26.89 33.85 5.06
C GLU A 111 27.16 34.40 6.47
N SER A 112 26.70 33.69 7.50
CA SER A 112 26.96 34.04 8.90
C SER A 112 28.45 34.01 9.24
N GLU A 113 29.18 32.99 8.78
CA GLU A 113 30.63 32.86 8.97
C GLU A 113 31.40 33.97 8.25
N ALA A 114 31.04 34.26 6.99
CA ALA A 114 31.64 35.35 6.22
C ALA A 114 31.39 36.72 6.89
N ALA A 115 30.17 36.98 7.39
CA ALA A 115 29.85 38.19 8.10
C ALA A 115 30.63 38.33 9.42
N ARG A 116 30.87 37.21 10.14
CA ARG A 116 31.73 37.20 11.33
C ARG A 116 33.17 37.50 10.98
N TYR A 117 33.71 36.83 9.96
CA TYR A 117 35.08 37.05 9.50
C TYR A 117 35.31 38.50 9.06
N ALA A 118 34.37 39.08 8.31
CA ALA A 118 34.44 40.47 7.87
C ALA A 118 34.44 41.47 9.06
N ARG A 119 33.72 41.19 10.15
CA ARG A 119 33.72 42.02 11.36
C ARG A 119 35.04 41.94 12.13
N GLU A 120 35.63 40.75 12.18
CA GLU A 120 36.88 40.50 12.91
C GLU A 120 38.12 41.02 12.18
N ASN A 121 38.07 41.09 10.84
CA ASN A 121 39.19 41.55 10.01
C ASN A 121 39.03 43.00 9.52
N VAL A 122 38.17 43.82 10.16
CA VAL A 122 38.18 45.27 9.93
C VAL A 122 39.51 45.82 10.47
N PRO A 123 40.38 46.40 9.64
CA PRO A 123 41.64 46.98 10.11
C PRO A 123 41.34 48.20 10.97
N ASP A 124 41.90 48.28 12.18
CA ASP A 124 42.05 49.55 12.89
C ASP A 124 42.90 50.45 11.98
N SER A 125 42.26 51.48 11.40
CA SER A 125 42.95 52.55 10.73
C SER A 125 43.94 53.17 11.72
N PRO A 126 45.22 53.38 11.35
CA PRO A 126 46.19 53.94 12.27
C PRO A 126 45.77 55.35 12.65
N THR A 127 45.58 55.58 13.95
CA THR A 127 45.51 56.92 14.53
C THR A 127 46.82 57.65 14.23
N GLU A 128 46.75 58.60 13.30
CA GLU A 128 47.81 59.54 12.97
C GLU A 128 47.61 60.79 13.86
N THR A 129 48.44 60.94 14.89
CA THR A 129 48.87 62.22 15.49
C THR A 129 50.04 61.97 16.43
#